data_AF-W4EQM3-F1
#
_entry.id   AF-W4EQM3-F1
#
_cell.length_a   1.000
_cell.length_b   1.000
_cell.length_c   1.000
_cell.angle_alpha   90.00
_cell.angle_beta   90.00
_cell.angle_gamma   90.00
#
_symmetry.space_group_name_H-M   'P 1'
#
loop_
_entity.id
_entity.type
_entity.pdbx_description
1 polymer ?
#
loop_
_entity_poly.entity_id
_entity_poly.type
_entity_poly.pdbx_seq_one_letter_code
_entity_poly.pdbx_strand_id
1 'polypeptide(L)' 'MDNNEKQPENGSMATSMEELKQLGKQMDKMRDGEELERDGRVQDPVQSDKAPSIHPRD' A
#
# COMPACT_ATOMS: atom_id res chain seq x y z
N MET A 1 33.26 16.38 -18.05
CA MET A 1 31.81 16.54 -18.34
C MET A 1 31.37 15.17 -18.81
N ASP A 2 30.65 14.34 -18.05
CA ASP A 2 29.78 14.61 -16.91
C ASP A 2 29.72 13.36 -16.02
N ASN A 3 29.91 13.55 -14.71
CA ASN A 3 29.53 12.58 -13.69
C ASN A 3 28.00 12.59 -13.61
N ASN A 4 27.33 11.95 -14.57
CA ASN A 4 25.91 11.71 -14.45
C ASN A 4 25.73 10.50 -13.54
N GLU A 5 25.77 10.78 -12.23
CA GLU A 5 25.38 9.89 -11.16
C GLU A 5 24.02 9.30 -11.50
N LYS A 6 24.01 8.05 -11.97
CA LYS A 6 22.80 7.28 -12.21
C LYS A 6 22.08 7.14 -10.87
N GLN A 7 21.20 8.08 -10.58
CA GLN A 7 20.15 7.94 -9.58
C GLN A 7 19.47 6.59 -9.85
N PRO A 8 19.30 5.72 -8.85
CA PRO A 8 18.75 4.40 -9.09
C PRO A 8 17.37 4.53 -9.76
N GLU A 9 17.27 4.08 -11.02
CA GLU A 9 16.07 4.17 -11.85
C GLU A 9 14.94 3.23 -11.42
N ASN A 10 15.01 2.64 -10.21
CA ASN A 10 14.01 1.76 -9.62
C ASN A 10 14.61 1.06 -8.40
N GLY A 11 14.24 1.49 -7.19
CA GLY A 11 14.66 0.79 -5.98
C GLY A 11 14.14 1.34 -4.66
N SER A 12 13.58 2.54 -4.63
CA SER A 12 12.95 3.08 -3.42
C SER A 12 11.46 3.30 -3.63
N MET A 13 10.64 2.80 -2.69
CA MET A 13 9.20 3.08 -2.63
C MET A 13 8.88 4.57 -2.45
N ALA A 14 9.88 5.38 -2.10
CA ALA A 14 9.79 6.83 -1.99
C ALA A 14 11.01 7.48 -2.66
N THR A 15 10.78 8.54 -3.42
CA THR A 15 11.80 9.27 -4.20
C THR A 15 12.58 10.30 -3.37
N SER A 16 12.14 10.58 -2.14
CA SER A 16 12.81 11.53 -1.24
C SER A 16 12.54 11.28 0.25
N MET A 17 13.35 11.89 1.12
CA MET A 17 13.14 11.87 2.57
C MET A 17 11.86 12.61 3.00
N GLU A 18 11.45 13.61 2.25
CA GLU A 18 10.19 14.31 2.51
C GLU A 18 8.99 13.40 2.22
N GLU A 19 9.04 12.67 1.11
CA GLU A 19 8.02 11.69 0.74
C GLU A 19 7.92 10.55 1.76
N LEU A 20 9.06 10.04 2.27
CA LEU A 20 9.06 9.05 3.36
C LEU A 20 8.34 9.55 4.62
N LYS A 21 8.55 10.80 5.01
CA LYS A 21 7.87 11.39 6.19
C LYS A 21 6.38 11.55 5.96
N GLN A 22 5.98 11.95 4.76
CA GLN A 22 4.57 12.09 4.41
C GLN A 22 3.87 10.74 4.39
N LEU A 23 4.52 9.72 3.82
CA LEU A 23 4.05 8.34 3.84
C LEU A 23 3.89 7.85 5.28
N GLY A 24 4.88 8.08 6.15
CA GLY A 24 4.77 7.75 7.58
C GLY A 24 3.55 8.38 8.25
N LYS A 25 3.29 9.67 8.02
CA LYS A 25 2.10 10.36 8.54
C LYS A 25 0.78 9.81 7.98
N GLN A 26 0.78 9.28 6.76
CA GLN A 26 -0.40 8.63 6.16
C GLN A 26 -0.60 7.24 6.75
N MET A 27 0.48 6.50 7.02
CA MET A 27 0.44 5.22 7.72
C MET A 27 0.00 5.36 9.19
N ASP A 28 0.38 6.46 9.86
CA ASP A 28 -0.09 6.77 11.22
C ASP A 28 -1.61 7.01 11.29
N LYS A 29 -2.21 7.38 10.15
CA LYS A 29 -3.67 7.55 9.99
C LYS A 29 -4.31 6.34 9.31
N MET A 30 -3.64 5.18 9.32
CA MET A 30 -4.26 3.95 8.87
C MET A 30 -5.46 3.68 9.76
N ARG A 31 -6.65 3.80 9.16
CA ARG A 31 -7.91 3.68 9.90
C ARG A 31 -8.04 2.28 10.44
N ASP A 32 -8.36 2.19 11.73
CA ASP A 32 -8.77 0.93 12.33
C ASP A 32 -10.23 0.58 11.94
N GLY A 33 -10.70 -0.60 12.36
CA GLY A 33 -12.07 -1.02 12.09
C GLY A 33 -13.12 -0.08 12.66
N GLU A 34 -12.88 0.46 13.85
CA GLU A 34 -13.82 1.36 14.54
C GLU A 34 -13.94 2.72 13.82
N GLU A 35 -12.85 3.23 13.24
CA GLU A 35 -12.83 4.42 12.41
C GLU A 35 -13.54 4.22 11.07
N LEU A 36 -13.37 3.06 10.45
CA LEU A 36 -14.08 2.71 9.21
C LEU A 36 -15.59 2.62 9.46
N GLU A 37 -16.01 1.96 10.54
CA GLU A 37 -17.41 1.84 10.92
C GLU A 37 -18.07 3.21 11.17
N ARG A 38 -17.38 4.11 11.89
CA ARG A 38 -17.86 5.49 12.13
C ARG A 38 -18.09 6.26 10.83
N ASP A 39 -17.27 6.01 9.81
CA ASP A 39 -17.37 6.64 8.49
C ASP A 39 -18.32 5.90 7.53
N GLY A 40 -19.02 4.85 8.00
CA GLY A 40 -19.91 4.03 7.18
C GLY A 40 -19.17 3.19 6.12
N ARG A 41 -17.89 2.89 6.35
CA ARG A 41 -17.03 2.06 5.51
C ARG A 41 -16.81 0.70 6.16
N VAL A 42 -16.55 -0.31 5.34
CA VAL A 42 -16.23 -1.67 5.80
C VAL A 42 -14.79 -2.01 5.45
N GLN A 43 -14.16 -2.85 6.26
CA GLN A 43 -12.83 -3.40 5.95
C GLN A 43 -12.88 -4.29 4.72
N ASP A 44 -11.78 -4.34 3.98
CA ASP A 44 -11.63 -5.30 2.90
C ASP A 44 -11.61 -6.73 3.45
N PRO A 45 -12.18 -7.71 2.70
CA PRO A 45 -12.14 -9.11 3.12
C PRO A 45 -10.71 -9.60 3.33
N VAL A 46 -10.49 -10.33 4.42
CA VAL A 46 -9.20 -10.98 4.69
C VAL A 46 -8.89 -11.96 3.57
N GLN A 47 -7.74 -11.78 2.92
CA GLN A 47 -7.25 -12.72 1.93
C GLN A 47 -6.79 -14.01 2.64
N SER A 48 -7.31 -15.15 2.21
CA SER A 48 -6.90 -16.46 2.72
C SER A 48 -6.09 -17.23 1.67
N ASP A 49 -5.03 -17.93 2.09
CA ASP A 49 -4.22 -18.79 1.21
C ASP A 49 -5.01 -19.94 0.57
N LYS A 50 -6.18 -20.26 1.13
CA LYS A 50 -7.08 -21.26 0.57
C LYS A 50 -7.82 -20.65 -0.62
N ALA A 51 -7.28 -20.87 -1.82
CA ALA A 51 -7.99 -20.55 -3.04
C ALA A 51 -9.37 -21.25 -3.05
N PRO A 52 -10.47 -20.55 -3.39
CA PRO A 52 -11.76 -21.19 -3.57
C PRO A 52 -11.65 -22.25 -4.67
N SER A 53 -12.36 -23.38 -4.52
CA SER A 53 -12.44 -24.38 -5.58
C SER A 53 -13.10 -23.74 -6.80
N ILE A 54 -12.31 -23.51 -7.86
CA ILE A 54 -12.80 -22.96 -9.12
C ILE A 54 -13.53 -24.09 -9.84
N HIS A 55 -14.86 -24.09 -9.81
CA HIS A 55 -15.63 -24.93 -10.70
C HIS A 55 -15.61 -24.32 -12.11
N PRO A 56 -15.22 -25.08 -13.15
CA PRO A 56 -15.35 -24.62 -14.52
C PRO A 56 -16.82 -24.30 -14.81
N ARG A 57 -17.05 -23.21 -15.56
CA ARG A 57 -18.40 -22.89 -16.06
C ARG A 57 -18.67 -23.79 -17.26
N ASP A 58 -19.80 -24.48 -17.24
CA ASP A 58 -20.28 -25.36 -18.31
C ASP A 58 -20.49 -24.62 -19.64
#